data_AF-A0A960HVN0-F1
#
_entry.id   AF-A0A960HVN0-F1
#
_cell.length_a   1.000
_cell.length_b   1.000
_cell.length_c   1.000
_cell.angle_alpha   90.00
_cell.angle_beta   90.00
_cell.angle_gamma   90.00
#
_symmetry.space_group_name_H-M   'P 1'
#
loop_
_entity.id
_entity.type
_entity.pdbx_description
1 polymer ?
#
loop_
_entity_poly.entity_id
_entity_poly.type
_entity_poly.pdbx_seq_one_letter_code
_entity_poly.pdbx_strand_id
1 'polypeptide(L)' 'MSTAEKISRDDIEAKFRELGGDVDDKAEEAKNTAIAVGAVVAAVVVLGVFLYGRRKGRRSTTIVEVRRF' A
#
# COMPACT_ATOMS: atom_id res chain seq x y z
N MET A 1 44.59 0.41 -28.71
CA MET A 1 43.88 -0.86 -28.45
C MET A 1 43.61 -0.93 -26.96
N SER A 2 42.36 -0.86 -26.54
CA SER A 2 42.00 -1.03 -25.12
C SER A 2 42.18 -2.51 -24.77
N THR A 3 43.22 -2.84 -24.01
CA THR A 3 43.35 -4.15 -23.38
C THR A 3 42.17 -4.32 -22.45
N ALA A 4 41.25 -5.24 -22.77
CA ALA A 4 40.19 -5.62 -21.86
C ALA A 4 40.84 -6.14 -20.58
N GLU A 5 40.70 -5.36 -19.51
CA GLU A 5 41.19 -5.72 -18.19
C GLU A 5 40.55 -7.05 -17.76
N LYS A 6 41.35 -7.96 -17.21
CA LYS A 6 40.87 -9.28 -16.81
C LYS A 6 39.89 -9.10 -15.66
N ILE A 7 38.62 -9.41 -15.89
CA ILE A 7 37.58 -9.37 -14.86
C ILE A 7 38.01 -10.29 -13.71
N SER A 8 38.16 -9.70 -12.53
CA SER A 8 38.48 -10.42 -11.29
C SER A 8 37.19 -10.88 -10.59
N ARG A 9 37.33 -11.79 -9.61
CA ARG A 9 36.20 -12.18 -8.76
C ARG A 9 35.60 -11.00 -8.01
N ASP A 10 36.44 -10.07 -7.57
CA ASP A 10 36.03 -8.91 -6.78
C ASP A 10 35.19 -7.94 -7.62
N ASP A 11 35.49 -7.79 -8.92
CA ASP A 11 34.69 -6.98 -9.84
C ASP A 11 33.28 -7.55 -10.02
N ILE A 12 33.16 -8.88 -10.07
CA ILE A 12 31.87 -9.56 -10.17
C ILE A 12 31.07 -9.38 -8.87
N GLU A 13 31.70 -9.57 -7.71
CA GLU A 13 31.04 -9.41 -6.42
C GLU A 13 30.59 -7.96 -6.18
N ALA A 14 31.42 -6.98 -6.56
CA ALA A 14 31.07 -5.57 -6.52
C ALA A 14 29.85 -5.27 -7.38
N LYS A 15 29.81 -5.77 -8.62
CA LYS A 15 28.67 -5.58 -9.53
C LYS A 15 27.41 -6.30 -9.07
N PHE A 16 27.52 -7.49 -8.49
CA PHE A 16 26.38 -8.19 -7.91
C PHE A 16 25.81 -7.47 -6.68
N ARG A 17 26.66 -6.89 -5.82
CA ARG A 17 26.20 -6.07 -4.69
C ARG A 17 25.52 -4.79 -5.14
N GLU A 18 26.09 -4.11 -6.13
CA GLU A 18 25.52 -2.88 -6.72
C GLU A 18 24.13 -3.17 -7.30
N LEU A 19 24.02 -4.20 -8.15
CA LEU A 19 22.74 -4.60 -8.74
C LEU A 19 21.75 -5.15 -7.70
N GLY A 20 22.23 -5.83 -6.67
CA GLY A 20 21.40 -6.35 -5.57
C GLY A 20 20.79 -5.24 -4.73
N GLY A 21 21.59 -4.22 -4.37
CA GLY A 21 21.11 -3.07 -3.60
C GLY A 21 20.02 -2.29 -4.34
N ASP A 22 20.20 -2.04 -5.64
CA ASP A 22 19.20 -1.37 -6.47
C ASP A 22 17.88 -2.16 -6.56
N VAL A 23 17.97 -3.50 -6.61
CA VAL A 23 16.79 -4.38 -6.65
C VAL A 23 16.05 -4.38 -5.31
N ASP A 24 16.77 -4.43 -4.19
CA ASP A 24 16.19 -4.38 -2.85
C ASP A 24 15.50 -3.02 -2.60
N ASP A 25 16.14 -1.92 -3.00
CA ASP A 25 15.56 -0.58 -2.91
C ASP A 25 14.28 -0.45 -3.74
N LYS A 26 14.28 -0.99 -4.97
CA LYS A 26 13.08 -1.01 -5.83
C LYS A 26 11.97 -1.88 -5.26
N ALA A 27 12.31 -3.01 -4.64
CA ALA A 27 11.35 -3.89 -3.99
C ALA A 27 10.70 -3.21 -2.77
N GLU A 28 11.48 -2.53 -1.94
CA GLU A 28 10.95 -1.77 -0.80
C GLU A 28 10.12 -0.56 -1.24
N GLU A 29 10.53 0.15 -2.29
CA GLU A 29 9.73 1.24 -2.89
C GLU A 29 8.36 0.73 -3.39
N ALA A 30 8.36 -0.40 -4.12
CA ALA A 30 7.13 -1.01 -4.62
C ALA A 30 6.23 -1.50 -3.48
N LYS A 31 6.81 -2.10 -2.43
CA LYS A 31 6.09 -2.56 -1.24
C LYS A 31 5.46 -1.40 -0.47
N ASN A 32 6.20 -0.32 -0.24
CA ASN A 32 5.68 0.88 0.41
C ASN A 32 4.54 1.52 -0.39
N THR A 33 4.70 1.59 -1.72
CA THR A 33 3.65 2.08 -2.62
C THR A 33 2.39 1.21 -2.54
N ALA A 34 2.54 -0.12 -2.57
CA ALA A 34 1.43 -1.05 -2.46
C ALA A 34 0.69 -0.91 -1.12
N ILE A 35 1.42 -0.77 -0.01
CA ILE A 35 0.85 -0.54 1.32
C ILE A 35 0.06 0.77 1.36
N ALA A 36 0.63 1.86 0.84
CA ALA A 36 -0.02 3.16 0.82
C ALA A 36 -1.32 3.15 0.02
N VAL A 37 -1.29 2.58 -1.19
CA VAL A 37 -2.48 2.43 -2.04
C VAL A 37 -3.52 1.53 -1.36
N GLY A 38 -3.09 0.41 -0.79
CA GLY A 38 -3.97 -0.51 -0.06
C GLY A 38 -4.68 0.16 1.12
N ALA A 39 -3.97 0.96 1.90
CA ALA A 39 -4.53 1.71 3.02
C ALA A 39 -5.59 2.72 2.58
N VAL A 40 -5.35 3.45 1.50
CA VAL A 40 -6.32 4.41 0.93
C VAL A 40 -7.58 3.68 0.46
N VAL A 41 -7.42 2.58 -0.29
CA VAL A 41 -8.57 1.78 -0.76
C VAL A 41 -9.38 1.24 0.41
N ALA A 42 -8.73 0.68 1.43
CA ALA A 42 -9.39 0.18 2.62
C ALA A 42 -10.19 1.28 3.34
N ALA A 43 -9.61 2.47 3.52
CA ALA A 43 -10.29 3.60 4.15
C ALA A 43 -11.54 4.04 3.35
N VAL A 44 -11.43 4.11 2.03
CA VAL A 44 -12.56 4.45 1.14
C VAL A 44 -13.68 3.42 1.25
N VAL A 45 -13.35 2.13 1.29
CA VAL A 45 -14.34 1.05 1.45
C VAL A 45 -15.06 1.17 2.79
N VAL A 46 -14.32 1.34 3.89
CA VAL A 46 -14.90 1.50 5.24
C VAL A 46 -15.83 2.72 5.29
N LEU A 47 -15.38 3.86 4.76
CA LEU A 47 -16.20 5.07 4.67
C LEU A 47 -17.45 4.86 3.82
N GLY A 48 -17.32 4.19 2.66
CA GLY A 48 -18.44 3.87 1.78
C GLY A 48 -19.50 3.02 2.48
N VAL A 49 -19.09 1.94 3.13
CA VAL A 49 -20.00 1.06 3.89
C VAL A 49 -20.66 1.81 5.05
N PHE A 50 -19.88 2.59 5.82
CA PHE A 50 -20.39 3.38 6.93
C PHE A 50 -21.45 4.41 6.49
N LEU A 51 -21.17 5.17 5.43
CA LEU A 51 -22.08 6.19 4.90
C LEU A 51 -23.35 5.54 4.35
N TYR A 52 -23.23 4.42 3.65
CA TYR A 52 -24.37 3.65 3.17
C TYR A 52 -25.26 3.18 4.32
N GLY A 53 -24.66 2.57 5.35
CA GLY A 53 -25.37 2.14 6.57
C GLY A 53 -26.03 3.30 7.30
N ARG A 54 -25.30 4.40 7.51
CA ARG A 54 -25.80 5.62 8.16
C ARG A 54 -27.00 6.21 7.43
N ARG A 55 -26.94 6.30 6.10
CA ARG A 55 -28.04 6.82 5.28
C ARG A 55 -29.28 5.94 5.39
N LYS A 56 -29.11 4.62 5.33
CA LYS A 56 -30.22 3.66 5.47
C LYS A 56 -30.84 3.70 6.86
N GLY A 57 -30.02 3.69 7.91
CA GLY A 57 -30.47 3.76 9.30
C GLY A 57 -31.30 5.00 9.60
N ARG A 58 -30.88 6.18 9.13
CA ARG A 58 -31.65 7.44 9.31
C ARG A 58 -33.01 7.41 8.62
N ARG A 59 -33.16 6.70 7.50
CA ARG A 59 -34.43 6.59 6.76
C ARG A 59 -35.39 5.59 7.40
N SER A 60 -34.87 4.65 8.17
CA SER A 60 -35.65 3.58 8.81
C SER A 60 -35.85 3.81 10.31
N THR A 61 -35.63 5.03 10.81
CA THR A 61 -35.87 5.37 12.21
C THR A 61 -37.37 5.35 12.51
N THR A 62 -37.76 4.48 13.44
CA THR A 62 -39.11 4.50 14.05
C THR A 62 -39.15 5.60 15.10
N ILE A 63 -40.09 6.54 14.97
CA ILE A 63 -40.38 7.54 15.99
C ILE A 63 -41.29 6.89 17.04
N VAL A 64 -40.82 6.82 18.29
CA VAL A 64 -41.63 6.34 19.41
C VAL A 64 -42.03 7.56 20.24
N GLU A 65 -43.33 7.88 20.23
CA GLU A 65 -43.87 8.91 21.11
C GLU A 65 -44.00 8.32 22.52
N VAL A 66 -43.25 8.88 23.48
CA VAL A 66 -43.35 8.51 24.89
C VAL A 66 -44.63 9.12 25.45
N ARG A 67 -45.70 8.33 25.48
CA ARG A 67 -46.94 8.73 26.15
C ARG A 67 -46.77 8.56 27.66
N ARG A 68 -46.65 9.66 28.39
CA ARG A 68 -46.76 9.63 29.86
C ARG A 68 -48.22 9.36 30.22
N PHE A 69 -48.48 8.32 31.01
CA PHE A 69 -49.76 8.05 31.64
C PHE A 69 -49.78 8.69 33.02
#